data_AF-A0A7X8YXN9-F1
#
_entry.id   AF-A0A7X8YXN9-F1
#
_cell.length_a   1.000
_cell.length_b   1.000
_cell.length_c   1.000
_cell.angle_alpha   90.00
_cell.angle_beta   90.00
_cell.angle_gamma   90.00
#
_symmetry.space_group_name_H-M   'P 1'
#
loop_
_entity.id
_entity.type
_entity.pdbx_description
1 polymer ?
#
loop_
_entity_poly.entity_id
_entity_poly.type
_entity_poly.pdbx_seq_one_letter_code
_entity_poly.pdbx_strand_id
1 'polypeptide(L)'
;MTTERQGLSYTAAGKHTTAAAMGKQYDHEFDAPQQASSDRQDGYVSSSDYTASAGEDNQTASAVRLEYHHPLENWLGRKPMRWLLGRLSRAGRDGKTILERIITTYRDPSATLMQRILYWPIHKFIDRMRGKSSVEDFRQRIAHHSPTLRGLVVVARSVSEFGLTTPQKFSAPLFAVWNFTNRCNLACRHCYQDSEHSALENELKLQEKLDLVDQMGAMHMPMLALSGGEPTISPDLLPVLRQAAKYGMHTTLATNGTTMTNDLAEKLAGAGLRYVEISLDSVNPQRHDAFRGVKGMWERSVNAARIVAATKGLRLGIAMCVHQGNYHEVEEMIEFARQIGAGCFAHFNFIPVGRGLKMVSGDISPRQREDLLAILNRRMQEGGMGIISTAPQLGRVCLAGAAIDGGRVACSHAGSGSGVKARVVAKYLGGCGAGRTYVCVEPNGDVTPCVYLPHRVMGNVREAPFVDIFRKSVFWDILNDRDRRLHHCGACSFKSYCGGCRARADAYFGKLHAGDPGCIFNEKHWDSLVEQGIVVTGDSSSPEEFDLTATRHGPG
;
A
#
# COMPACT_ATOMS: atom_id res chain seq x y z
N MET A 1 48.55 -4.69 -10.53
CA MET A 1 47.64 -5.63 -11.22
C MET A 1 46.50 -5.96 -10.26
N THR A 2 45.36 -5.33 -10.54
CA THR A 2 43.98 -5.61 -10.11
C THR A 2 43.71 -6.36 -8.80
N THR A 3 43.39 -5.58 -7.78
CA THR A 3 42.55 -5.92 -6.62
C THR A 3 41.07 -6.01 -7.02
N GLU A 4 40.46 -7.19 -6.93
CA GLU A 4 39.00 -7.34 -6.99
C GLU A 4 38.37 -6.96 -5.64
N ARG A 5 37.72 -5.80 -5.59
CA ARG A 5 36.73 -5.46 -4.55
C ARG A 5 35.36 -5.96 -5.03
N GLN A 6 34.86 -7.06 -4.47
CA GLN A 6 33.45 -7.40 -4.55
C GLN A 6 32.70 -6.62 -3.47
N GLY A 7 32.29 -5.40 -3.81
CA GLY A 7 31.30 -4.61 -3.07
C GLY A 7 30.26 -4.14 -4.08
N LEU A 8 29.17 -4.87 -4.22
CA LEU A 8 28.02 -4.46 -5.04
C LEU A 8 26.73 -4.81 -4.27
N SER A 9 26.31 -3.86 -3.43
CA SER A 9 24.94 -3.74 -2.92
C SER A 9 24.32 -2.55 -3.64
N TYR A 10 23.78 -2.81 -4.83
CA TYR A 10 23.02 -1.85 -5.62
C TYR A 10 21.91 -2.61 -6.36
N THR A 11 20.66 -2.39 -5.96
CA THR A 11 19.50 -2.90 -6.68
C THR A 11 19.31 -2.14 -7.99
N ALA A 12 19.97 -2.58 -9.06
CA ALA A 12 19.53 -2.37 -10.45
C ALA A 12 20.04 -3.49 -11.39
N ALA A 13 19.13 -3.91 -12.27
CA ALA A 13 19.23 -4.80 -13.44
C ALA A 13 20.14 -6.05 -13.36
N GLY A 14 19.51 -7.22 -13.13
CA GLY A 14 19.82 -8.42 -13.91
C GLY A 14 20.30 -9.68 -13.18
N LYS A 15 20.87 -9.59 -11.96
CA LYS A 15 21.35 -10.78 -11.21
C LYS A 15 20.86 -10.91 -9.77
N HIS A 16 20.23 -9.87 -9.22
CA HIS A 16 19.79 -9.82 -7.81
C HIS A 16 18.27 -9.64 -7.65
N THR A 17 17.50 -9.94 -8.69
CA THR A 17 16.05 -9.80 -8.68
C THR A 17 15.41 -11.18 -8.49
N THR A 18 14.21 -11.23 -7.91
CA THR A 18 13.59 -12.50 -7.52
C THR A 18 13.39 -13.47 -8.66
N ALA A 19 12.82 -12.99 -9.78
CA ALA A 19 12.59 -13.86 -10.92
C ALA A 19 13.92 -14.42 -11.45
N ALA A 20 14.97 -13.60 -11.51
CA ALA A 20 16.30 -14.04 -11.91
C ALA A 20 16.89 -15.07 -10.92
N ALA A 21 16.71 -14.86 -9.60
CA ALA A 21 17.12 -15.81 -8.57
C ALA A 21 16.37 -17.14 -8.67
N MET A 22 15.14 -17.12 -9.18
CA MET A 22 14.32 -18.30 -9.49
C MET A 22 14.59 -18.88 -10.89
N GLY A 23 15.65 -18.43 -11.58
CA GLY A 23 16.02 -18.93 -12.91
C GLY A 23 15.11 -18.45 -14.05
N LYS A 24 14.28 -17.43 -13.83
CA LYS A 24 13.37 -16.88 -14.84
C LYS A 24 13.96 -15.67 -15.53
N GLN A 25 13.68 -15.58 -16.83
CA GLN A 25 14.05 -14.43 -17.64
C GLN A 25 12.97 -13.34 -17.58
N TYR A 26 13.41 -12.09 -17.70
CA TYR A 26 12.54 -10.95 -17.86
C TYR A 26 12.24 -10.79 -19.36
N ASP A 27 11.24 -11.50 -19.86
CA ASP A 27 10.78 -11.31 -21.24
C ASP A 27 10.06 -9.95 -21.36
N HIS A 28 9.77 -9.54 -22.60
CA HIS A 28 9.05 -8.29 -22.91
C HIS A 28 7.79 -8.11 -22.04
N GLU A 29 7.61 -6.91 -21.46
CA GLU A 29 6.45 -6.59 -20.59
C GLU A 29 5.10 -6.55 -21.31
N PHE A 30 5.13 -6.56 -22.63
CA PHE A 30 3.97 -6.81 -23.46
C PHE A 30 4.46 -7.65 -24.64
N ASP A 31 3.83 -8.79 -24.85
CA ASP A 31 4.00 -9.51 -26.10
C ASP A 31 3.49 -8.64 -27.26
N ALA A 32 4.01 -8.87 -28.48
CA ALA A 32 3.34 -8.39 -29.68
C ALA A 32 1.86 -8.83 -29.61
N PRO A 33 0.88 -8.08 -30.16
CA PRO A 33 -0.52 -8.48 -30.14
C PRO A 33 -0.71 -9.80 -30.91
N GLN A 34 -0.46 -10.91 -30.23
CA GLN A 34 -0.76 -12.25 -30.66
C GLN A 34 -2.23 -12.47 -30.38
N GLN A 35 -2.90 -13.21 -31.26
CA GLN A 35 -4.25 -13.72 -31.02
C GLN A 35 -4.29 -14.25 -29.59
N ALA A 36 -5.15 -13.65 -28.76
CA ALA A 36 -5.28 -13.97 -27.34
C ALA A 36 -5.12 -15.47 -27.12
N SER A 37 -4.09 -15.88 -26.36
CA SER A 37 -3.73 -17.29 -26.19
C SER A 37 -4.98 -18.11 -25.89
N SER A 38 -5.10 -19.25 -26.57
CA SER A 38 -6.20 -20.21 -26.42
C SER A 38 -6.36 -20.79 -25.01
N ASP A 39 -5.44 -20.47 -24.09
CA ASP A 39 -5.54 -20.72 -22.64
C ASP A 39 -6.61 -19.87 -21.92
N ARG A 40 -7.64 -19.39 -22.62
CA ARG A 40 -8.89 -18.89 -22.02
C ARG A 40 -9.76 -20.02 -21.43
N GLN A 41 -9.17 -21.17 -21.10
CA GLN A 41 -9.76 -22.21 -20.27
C GLN A 41 -9.61 -21.92 -18.77
N ASP A 42 -9.04 -20.78 -18.38
CA ASP A 42 -9.22 -20.22 -17.03
C ASP A 42 -10.70 -19.89 -16.88
N GLY A 43 -11.48 -20.87 -16.40
CA GLY A 43 -12.93 -20.80 -16.27
C GLY A 43 -13.37 -19.43 -15.75
N TYR A 44 -14.41 -18.88 -16.37
CA TYR A 44 -15.01 -17.64 -15.92
C TYR A 44 -15.65 -17.88 -14.55
N VAL A 45 -14.88 -17.68 -13.47
CA VAL A 45 -15.42 -17.73 -12.11
C VAL A 45 -16.21 -16.45 -11.92
N SER A 46 -17.52 -16.56 -12.07
CA SER A 46 -18.42 -15.46 -11.79
C SER A 46 -18.50 -15.23 -10.28
N SER A 47 -18.91 -14.04 -9.89
CA SER A 47 -19.07 -13.68 -8.49
C SER A 47 -20.17 -14.51 -7.80
N SER A 48 -21.11 -15.11 -8.56
CA SER A 48 -22.12 -16.07 -8.10
C SER A 48 -21.55 -17.48 -7.86
N ASP A 49 -20.62 -17.94 -8.69
CA ASP A 49 -20.02 -19.28 -8.52
C ASP A 49 -19.12 -19.32 -7.29
N TYR A 50 -18.46 -18.20 -6.99
CA TYR A 50 -17.59 -18.08 -5.82
C TYR A 50 -18.38 -18.18 -4.50
N THR A 51 -19.55 -17.51 -4.41
CA THR A 51 -20.38 -17.54 -3.20
C THR A 51 -20.99 -18.90 -2.89
N ALA A 52 -21.17 -19.76 -3.89
CA ALA A 52 -21.70 -21.11 -3.68
C ALA A 52 -20.64 -22.09 -3.10
N SER A 53 -19.35 -21.77 -3.27
CA SER A 53 -18.24 -22.64 -2.84
C SER A 53 -17.68 -22.35 -1.44
N ALA A 54 -18.11 -21.25 -0.81
CA ALA A 54 -17.60 -20.79 0.48
C ALA A 54 -18.54 -21.19 1.64
N GLY A 55 -18.51 -22.47 2.03
CA GLY A 55 -19.02 -22.98 3.32
C GLY A 55 -20.53 -23.24 3.40
N GLU A 56 -20.89 -24.38 4.01
CA GLU A 56 -22.25 -24.92 4.19
C GLU A 56 -23.11 -24.19 5.25
N ASP A 57 -22.78 -22.94 5.62
CA ASP A 57 -23.61 -22.19 6.55
C ASP A 57 -24.77 -21.50 5.81
N ASN A 58 -25.98 -21.92 6.17
CA ASN A 58 -27.28 -21.70 5.53
C ASN A 58 -27.79 -20.24 5.53
N GLN A 59 -26.91 -19.25 5.33
CA GLN A 59 -27.30 -17.88 4.94
C GLN A 59 -27.27 -17.80 3.41
N THR A 60 -28.45 -17.77 2.80
CA THR A 60 -28.67 -17.68 1.35
C THR A 60 -27.63 -16.80 0.66
N ALA A 61 -26.81 -17.42 -0.21
CA ALA A 61 -25.78 -16.76 -1.00
C ALA A 61 -26.39 -15.61 -1.83
N SER A 62 -26.24 -14.37 -1.35
CA SER A 62 -26.62 -13.21 -2.15
C SER A 62 -25.62 -13.08 -3.30
N ALA A 63 -26.07 -13.25 -4.54
CA ALA A 63 -25.23 -13.08 -5.72
C ALA A 63 -24.47 -11.74 -5.63
N VAL A 64 -23.14 -11.80 -5.67
CA VAL A 64 -22.28 -10.62 -5.51
C VAL A 64 -22.44 -9.71 -6.72
N ARG A 65 -23.27 -8.67 -6.58
CA ARG A 65 -23.50 -7.69 -7.65
C ARG A 65 -22.33 -6.69 -7.72
N LEU A 66 -21.45 -6.90 -8.70
CA LEU A 66 -20.32 -5.99 -8.97
C LEU A 66 -20.74 -4.76 -9.79
N GLU A 67 -21.79 -4.89 -10.59
CA GLU A 67 -22.35 -3.80 -11.38
C GLU A 67 -23.20 -2.87 -10.52
N TYR A 68 -22.53 -1.87 -9.97
CA TYR A 68 -23.16 -0.72 -9.34
C TYR A 68 -22.69 0.55 -10.04
N HIS A 69 -23.65 1.43 -10.36
CA HIS A 69 -23.42 2.71 -11.01
C HIS A 69 -24.01 3.84 -10.18
N HIS A 70 -23.15 4.73 -9.68
CA HIS A 70 -23.56 5.91 -8.96
C HIS A 70 -23.85 7.08 -9.93
N PRO A 71 -24.92 7.88 -9.76
CA PRO A 71 -25.22 9.02 -10.64
C PRO A 71 -24.08 10.05 -10.77
N LEU A 72 -23.20 10.11 -9.77
CA LEU A 72 -21.99 10.96 -9.80
C LEU A 72 -21.00 10.53 -10.90
N GLU A 73 -20.93 9.24 -11.24
CA GLU A 73 -20.04 8.74 -12.29
C GLU A 73 -20.41 9.38 -13.64
N ASN A 74 -21.71 9.43 -13.96
CA ASN A 74 -22.22 10.12 -15.15
C ASN A 74 -21.90 11.61 -15.14
N TRP A 75 -22.02 12.25 -13.98
CA TRP A 75 -21.77 13.69 -13.85
C TRP A 75 -20.29 14.03 -14.02
N LEU A 76 -19.40 13.28 -13.37
CA LEU A 76 -17.94 13.42 -13.49
C LEU A 76 -17.43 13.11 -14.91
N GLY A 77 -18.10 12.22 -15.63
CA GLY A 77 -17.76 11.89 -17.03
C GLY A 77 -18.06 13.02 -18.04
N ARG A 78 -18.90 14.01 -17.70
CA ARG A 78 -19.30 15.06 -18.65
C ARG A 78 -18.18 16.07 -18.91
N LYS A 79 -17.96 16.43 -20.18
CA LYS A 79 -16.91 17.40 -20.60
C LYS A 79 -16.96 18.75 -19.84
N PRO A 80 -18.13 19.40 -19.63
CA PRO A 80 -18.18 20.64 -18.86
C PRO A 80 -17.73 20.46 -17.41
N MET A 81 -18.03 19.31 -16.80
CA MET A 81 -17.62 19.01 -15.43
C MET A 81 -16.10 18.80 -15.35
N ARG A 82 -15.52 18.06 -16.30
CA ARG A 82 -14.08 17.88 -16.40
C ARG A 82 -13.34 19.22 -16.53
N TRP A 83 -13.85 20.13 -17.35
CA TRP A 83 -13.30 21.48 -17.48
C TRP A 83 -13.38 22.26 -16.17
N LEU A 84 -14.53 22.20 -15.47
CA LEU A 84 -14.72 22.87 -14.18
C LEU A 84 -13.75 22.32 -13.12
N LEU A 85 -13.61 21.01 -12.99
CA LEU A 85 -12.65 20.38 -12.07
C LEU A 85 -11.21 20.81 -12.36
N GLY A 86 -10.86 20.96 -13.64
CA GLY A 86 -9.56 21.49 -14.06
C GLY A 86 -9.34 22.93 -13.65
N ARG A 87 -10.36 23.79 -13.74
CA ARG A 87 -10.30 25.17 -13.23
C ARG A 87 -10.16 25.21 -11.70
N LEU A 88 -10.95 24.40 -10.99
CA LEU A 88 -11.01 24.40 -9.53
C LEU A 88 -9.72 23.88 -8.88
N SER A 89 -9.01 22.97 -9.54
CA SER A 89 -7.82 22.30 -9.01
C SER A 89 -6.49 22.99 -9.36
N ARG A 90 -6.51 24.12 -10.07
CA ARG A 90 -5.32 24.93 -10.34
C ARG A 90 -4.90 25.69 -9.08
N ALA A 91 -3.61 25.59 -8.73
CA ALA A 91 -3.04 26.34 -7.62
C ALA A 91 -2.91 27.83 -7.99
N GLY A 92 -3.26 28.71 -7.05
CA GLY A 92 -3.00 30.15 -7.14
C GLY A 92 -1.56 30.50 -6.79
N ARG A 93 -1.25 31.80 -6.73
CA ARG A 93 0.10 32.31 -6.38
C ARG A 93 0.55 31.92 -4.95
N ASP A 94 -0.40 31.65 -4.06
CA ASP A 94 -0.16 31.23 -2.68
C ASP A 94 -0.17 29.70 -2.50
N GLY A 95 -0.13 28.94 -3.59
CA GLY A 95 -0.13 27.47 -3.59
C GLY A 95 -1.50 26.83 -3.36
N LYS A 96 -2.51 27.59 -2.90
CA LYS A 96 -3.87 27.06 -2.66
C LYS A 96 -4.71 27.06 -3.93
N THR A 97 -5.45 25.98 -4.13
CA THR A 97 -6.43 25.83 -5.21
C THR A 97 -7.77 26.51 -4.89
N ILE A 98 -8.57 26.76 -5.92
CA ILE A 98 -9.94 27.26 -5.73
C ILE A 98 -10.79 26.22 -4.99
N LEU A 99 -10.58 24.92 -5.27
CA LEU A 99 -11.25 23.82 -4.58
C LEU A 99 -10.99 23.84 -3.08
N GLU A 100 -9.74 24.04 -2.67
CA GLU A 100 -9.37 24.20 -1.26
C GLU A 100 -10.09 25.37 -0.61
N ARG A 101 -10.15 26.53 -1.29
CA ARG A 101 -10.85 27.72 -0.79
C ARG A 101 -12.34 27.48 -0.63
N ILE A 102 -12.97 26.81 -1.60
CA ILE A 102 -14.40 26.51 -1.53
C ILE A 102 -14.71 25.61 -0.33
N ILE A 103 -13.91 24.55 -0.15
CA ILE A 103 -14.14 23.56 0.91
C ILE A 103 -13.87 24.15 2.29
N THR A 104 -12.77 24.89 2.46
CA THR A 104 -12.41 25.52 3.75
C THR A 104 -13.41 26.59 4.18
N THR A 105 -13.95 27.37 3.23
CA THR A 105 -14.95 28.41 3.52
C THR A 105 -16.39 27.87 3.70
N TYR A 106 -16.63 26.58 3.47
CA TYR A 106 -17.97 26.00 3.57
C TYR A 106 -18.55 26.13 4.98
N ARG A 107 -19.58 26.98 5.11
CA ARG A 107 -20.25 27.32 6.39
C ARG A 107 -19.27 27.84 7.45
N ASP A 108 -18.19 28.49 7.03
CA ASP A 108 -17.22 29.09 7.94
C ASP A 108 -17.68 30.47 8.44
N PRO A 109 -17.83 30.67 9.77
CA PRO A 109 -18.18 31.97 10.35
C PRO A 109 -17.16 33.07 10.03
N SER A 110 -15.89 32.71 9.80
CA SER A 110 -14.80 33.64 9.51
C SER A 110 -14.65 33.98 8.01
N ALA A 111 -15.37 33.27 7.11
CA ALA A 111 -15.31 33.56 5.68
C ALA A 111 -15.89 34.94 5.35
N THR A 112 -15.18 35.69 4.50
CA THR A 112 -15.60 37.02 4.05
C THR A 112 -16.94 36.97 3.28
N LEU A 113 -17.68 38.07 3.28
CA LEU A 113 -18.95 38.18 2.54
C LEU A 113 -18.78 37.83 1.05
N MET A 114 -17.68 38.29 0.44
CA MET A 114 -17.39 38.01 -0.97
C MET A 114 -17.15 36.51 -1.24
N GLN A 115 -16.41 35.81 -0.37
CA GLN A 115 -16.21 34.36 -0.50
C GLN A 115 -17.53 33.59 -0.34
N ARG A 116 -18.38 34.03 0.60
CA ARG A 116 -19.70 33.42 0.80
C ARG A 116 -20.57 33.57 -0.45
N ILE A 117 -20.59 34.74 -1.07
CA ILE A 117 -21.35 34.98 -2.31
C ILE A 117 -20.77 34.16 -3.47
N LEU A 118 -19.46 34.24 -3.69
CA LEU A 118 -18.79 33.57 -4.82
C LEU A 118 -18.93 32.05 -4.78
N TYR A 119 -18.86 31.44 -3.59
CA TYR A 119 -18.89 29.99 -3.42
C TYR A 119 -20.26 29.45 -3.02
N TRP A 120 -21.26 30.32 -2.83
CA TRP A 120 -22.63 29.93 -2.46
C TRP A 120 -23.22 28.81 -3.34
N PRO A 121 -23.10 28.83 -4.68
CA PRO A 121 -23.65 27.76 -5.52
C PRO A 121 -23.02 26.39 -5.20
N ILE A 122 -21.72 26.36 -4.92
CA ILE A 122 -20.99 25.13 -4.62
C ILE A 122 -21.25 24.70 -3.17
N HIS A 123 -21.40 25.64 -2.23
CA HIS A 123 -21.83 25.31 -0.86
C HIS A 123 -23.23 24.69 -0.83
N LYS A 124 -24.16 25.14 -1.68
CA LYS A 124 -25.47 24.48 -1.84
C LYS A 124 -25.37 23.08 -2.43
N PHE A 125 -24.42 22.86 -3.33
CA PHE A 125 -24.11 21.52 -3.82
C PHE A 125 -23.55 20.62 -2.71
N ILE A 126 -22.63 21.14 -1.89
CA ILE A 126 -22.10 20.42 -0.71
C ILE A 126 -23.22 20.08 0.28
N ASP A 127 -24.16 21.00 0.54
CA ASP A 127 -25.34 20.73 1.38
C ASP A 127 -26.13 19.51 0.89
N ARG A 128 -26.32 19.39 -0.43
CA ARG A 128 -27.02 18.24 -1.05
C ARG A 128 -26.20 16.95 -0.98
N MET A 129 -24.88 17.04 -1.11
CA MET A 129 -23.96 15.90 -1.16
C MET A 129 -23.61 15.30 0.21
N ARG A 130 -23.54 16.14 1.24
CA ARG A 130 -23.27 15.75 2.63
C ARG A 130 -24.37 14.81 3.18
N GLY A 131 -25.58 14.88 2.61
CA GLY A 131 -26.69 14.04 3.04
C GLY A 131 -27.04 14.29 4.51
N LYS A 132 -27.06 13.22 5.32
CA LYS A 132 -27.43 13.28 6.74
C LYS A 132 -26.28 13.68 7.69
N SER A 133 -25.01 13.66 7.27
CA SER A 133 -23.87 14.01 8.15
C SER A 133 -23.98 15.46 8.60
N SER A 134 -23.61 15.83 9.83
CA SER A 134 -23.72 17.23 10.31
C SER A 134 -22.71 18.17 9.65
N VAL A 135 -22.93 19.49 9.71
CA VAL A 135 -22.04 20.48 9.06
C VAL A 135 -20.67 20.40 9.72
N GLU A 136 -20.68 20.26 11.04
CA GLU A 136 -19.49 20.11 11.86
C GLU A 136 -18.72 18.84 11.49
N ASP A 137 -19.40 17.68 11.38
CA ASP A 137 -18.75 16.42 10.96
C ASP A 137 -18.08 16.53 9.59
N PHE A 138 -18.76 17.18 8.64
CA PHE A 138 -18.21 17.40 7.30
C PHE A 138 -16.98 18.31 7.35
N ARG A 139 -17.05 19.40 8.10
CA ARG A 139 -15.92 20.32 8.27
C ARG A 139 -14.74 19.61 8.92
N GLN A 140 -14.94 18.83 9.96
CA GLN A 140 -13.86 18.08 10.61
C GLN A 140 -13.23 17.03 9.70
N ARG A 141 -14.03 16.23 8.98
CA ARG A 141 -13.53 15.11 8.15
C ARG A 141 -12.92 15.54 6.81
N ILE A 142 -13.28 16.71 6.31
CA ILE A 142 -12.89 17.15 4.96
C ILE A 142 -12.22 18.52 4.99
N ALA A 143 -12.88 19.56 5.52
CA ALA A 143 -12.36 20.92 5.48
C ALA A 143 -11.15 21.15 6.40
N HIS A 144 -11.12 20.50 7.56
CA HIS A 144 -10.04 20.56 8.54
C HIS A 144 -9.09 19.36 8.46
N HIS A 145 -9.35 18.41 7.57
CA HIS A 145 -8.47 17.27 7.32
C HIS A 145 -7.66 17.49 6.03
N SER A 146 -6.52 18.16 6.17
CA SER A 146 -5.65 18.53 5.04
C SER A 146 -5.32 17.36 4.08
N PRO A 147 -5.02 16.13 4.55
CA PRO A 147 -4.76 15.01 3.65
C PRO A 147 -5.95 14.65 2.75
N THR A 148 -7.19 14.70 3.28
CA THR A 148 -8.39 14.44 2.48
C THR A 148 -8.55 15.50 1.39
N LEU A 149 -8.35 16.77 1.75
CA LEU A 149 -8.48 17.88 0.85
C LEU A 149 -7.45 17.83 -0.29
N ARG A 150 -6.19 17.52 0.04
CA ARG A 150 -5.11 17.28 -0.92
C ARG A 150 -5.46 16.14 -1.88
N GLY A 151 -5.96 15.02 -1.36
CA GLY A 151 -6.47 13.90 -2.16
C GLY A 151 -7.59 14.30 -3.12
N LEU A 152 -8.56 15.11 -2.67
CA LEU A 152 -9.64 15.62 -3.52
C LEU A 152 -9.11 16.51 -4.66
N VAL A 153 -8.07 17.31 -4.42
CA VAL A 153 -7.40 18.09 -5.47
C VAL A 153 -6.77 17.17 -6.51
N VAL A 154 -6.02 16.14 -6.09
CA VAL A 154 -5.39 15.18 -7.00
C VAL A 154 -6.45 14.41 -7.80
N VAL A 155 -7.54 13.97 -7.17
CA VAL A 155 -8.68 13.33 -7.85
C VAL A 155 -9.30 14.28 -8.89
N ALA A 156 -9.55 15.54 -8.52
CA ALA A 156 -10.14 16.52 -9.43
C ALA A 156 -9.24 16.80 -10.66
N ARG A 157 -7.93 16.94 -10.46
CA ARG A 157 -6.95 17.07 -11.57
C ARG A 157 -6.99 15.85 -12.49
N SER A 158 -6.97 14.67 -11.88
CA SER A 158 -6.92 13.40 -12.60
C SER A 158 -8.18 13.14 -13.43
N VAL A 159 -9.37 13.42 -12.88
CA VAL A 159 -10.65 13.32 -13.61
C VAL A 159 -10.75 14.39 -14.69
N SER A 160 -10.24 15.60 -14.45
CA SER A 160 -10.19 16.64 -15.49
C SER A 160 -9.38 16.16 -16.70
N GLU A 161 -8.17 15.67 -16.43
CA GLU A 161 -7.20 15.26 -17.44
C GLU A 161 -7.61 13.97 -18.17
N PHE A 162 -7.79 12.87 -17.43
CA PHE A 162 -7.99 11.54 -18.01
C PHE A 162 -9.46 11.15 -18.16
N GLY A 163 -10.38 11.92 -17.55
CA GLY A 163 -11.74 11.46 -17.33
C GLY A 163 -11.82 10.41 -16.21
N LEU A 164 -13.01 9.84 -16.05
CA LEU A 164 -13.25 8.77 -15.10
C LEU A 164 -12.83 7.44 -15.76
N THR A 165 -11.76 6.84 -15.27
CA THR A 165 -11.16 5.60 -15.80
C THR A 165 -11.31 4.47 -14.78
N THR A 166 -11.38 3.20 -15.21
CA THR A 166 -11.49 2.06 -14.30
C THR A 166 -10.35 1.06 -14.57
N PRO A 167 -9.36 0.92 -13.67
CA PRO A 167 -9.21 1.68 -12.43
C PRO A 167 -8.78 3.14 -12.72
N GLN A 168 -8.87 4.05 -11.75
CA GLN A 168 -8.61 5.46 -12.02
C GLN A 168 -7.11 5.73 -12.26
N LYS A 169 -6.80 6.41 -13.37
CA LYS A 169 -5.50 7.01 -13.68
C LYS A 169 -5.32 8.29 -12.89
N PHE A 170 -4.15 8.48 -12.29
CA PHE A 170 -3.84 9.65 -11.46
C PHE A 170 -2.77 10.55 -12.08
N SER A 171 -2.94 11.86 -11.90
CA SER A 171 -2.00 12.90 -12.33
C SER A 171 -0.78 13.03 -11.41
N ALA A 172 -0.89 12.53 -10.18
CA ALA A 172 0.17 12.44 -9.17
C ALA A 172 -0.16 11.25 -8.24
N PRO A 173 0.84 10.61 -7.61
CA PRO A 173 0.56 9.57 -6.63
C PRO A 173 -0.22 10.15 -5.44
N LEU A 174 -1.09 9.33 -4.86
CA LEU A 174 -1.80 9.65 -3.62
C LEU A 174 -0.93 9.35 -2.39
N PHE A 175 0.08 8.51 -2.55
CA PHE A 175 0.89 8.01 -1.45
C PHE A 175 2.29 7.67 -1.93
N ALA A 176 3.31 7.94 -1.12
CA ALA A 176 4.64 7.40 -1.33
C ALA A 176 5.11 6.64 -0.09
N VAL A 177 5.77 5.50 -0.29
CA VAL A 177 6.55 4.83 0.76
C VAL A 177 8.01 5.11 0.50
N TRP A 178 8.65 5.82 1.41
CA TRP A 178 10.06 6.15 1.29
C TRP A 178 10.88 5.19 2.15
N ASN A 179 11.70 4.37 1.50
CA ASN A 179 12.79 3.67 2.14
C ASN A 179 13.83 4.71 2.55
N PHE A 180 13.69 5.22 3.77
CA PHE A 180 14.24 6.51 4.18
C PHE A 180 15.76 6.53 4.29
N THR A 181 16.34 5.37 4.59
CA THR A 181 17.76 5.09 4.67
C THR A 181 17.99 3.60 4.41
N ASN A 182 19.18 3.22 3.97
CA ASN A 182 19.55 1.80 3.96
C ASN A 182 20.06 1.28 5.30
N ARG A 183 20.36 2.19 6.21
CA ARG A 183 20.86 1.85 7.53
C ARG A 183 19.78 1.19 8.37
N CYS A 184 20.07 0.03 8.95
CA CYS A 184 19.22 -0.67 9.88
C CYS A 184 20.07 -1.32 10.99
N ASN A 185 19.51 -1.39 12.19
CA ASN A 185 20.15 -2.05 13.33
C ASN A 185 19.71 -3.52 13.50
N LEU A 186 18.96 -4.07 12.55
CA LEU A 186 18.51 -5.48 12.52
C LEU A 186 18.91 -6.18 11.21
N ALA A 187 18.79 -7.50 11.20
CA ALA A 187 19.08 -8.35 10.04
C ALA A 187 17.90 -9.32 9.77
N CYS A 188 16.66 -8.80 9.73
CA CYS A 188 15.45 -9.60 9.58
C CYS A 188 15.50 -10.51 8.35
N ARG A 189 15.03 -11.76 8.47
CA ARG A 189 15.07 -12.78 7.41
C ARG A 189 14.32 -12.38 6.14
N HIS A 190 13.17 -11.74 6.30
CA HIS A 190 12.25 -11.37 5.21
C HIS A 190 12.51 -9.97 4.62
N CYS A 191 13.56 -9.27 5.08
CA CYS A 191 13.75 -7.85 4.76
C CYS A 191 13.76 -7.61 3.25
N TYR A 192 12.72 -6.93 2.76
CA TYR A 192 12.53 -6.71 1.32
C TYR A 192 13.59 -5.77 0.72
N GLN A 193 14.08 -4.83 1.53
CA GLN A 193 15.09 -3.86 1.10
C GLN A 193 16.51 -4.44 1.13
N ASP A 194 16.73 -5.53 1.88
CA ASP A 194 18.06 -6.04 2.19
C ASP A 194 18.98 -4.99 2.86
N SER A 195 18.43 -4.27 3.83
CA SER A 195 19.13 -3.20 4.56
C SER A 195 20.38 -3.69 5.30
N GLU A 196 21.38 -2.81 5.41
CA GLU A 196 22.67 -3.05 6.05
C GLU A 196 22.86 -2.18 7.30
N HIS A 197 23.94 -2.37 8.05
CA HIS A 197 24.27 -1.50 9.20
C HIS A 197 24.82 -0.12 8.80
N SER A 198 25.08 0.09 7.52
CA SER A 198 25.61 1.31 6.92
C SER A 198 24.57 2.00 6.05
N ALA A 199 24.74 3.31 5.86
CA ALA A 199 24.00 4.02 4.81
C ALA A 199 24.64 3.73 3.45
N LEU A 200 23.88 3.91 2.35
CA LEU A 200 24.47 3.84 1.01
C LEU A 200 25.43 5.01 0.79
N GLU A 201 26.50 4.79 0.03
CA GLU A 201 27.44 5.85 -0.35
C GLU A 201 26.74 6.99 -1.12
N ASN A 202 25.73 6.65 -1.92
CA ASN A 202 24.93 7.58 -2.73
C ASN A 202 23.56 7.91 -2.11
N GLU A 203 23.35 7.67 -0.81
CA GLU A 203 22.12 8.04 -0.10
C GLU A 203 21.83 9.55 -0.24
N LEU A 204 20.55 9.92 -0.34
CA LEU A 204 20.12 11.30 -0.43
C LEU A 204 20.58 12.09 0.79
N LYS A 205 21.19 13.26 0.56
CA LYS A 205 21.52 14.22 1.60
C LYS A 205 20.26 14.89 2.12
N LEU A 206 20.32 15.46 3.32
CA LEU A 206 19.18 16.15 3.94
C LEU A 206 18.51 17.17 3.00
N GLN A 207 19.30 18.02 2.31
CA GLN A 207 18.71 19.02 1.42
C GLN A 207 17.93 18.38 0.27
N GLU A 208 18.48 17.33 -0.36
CA GLU A 208 17.80 16.58 -1.41
C GLU A 208 16.52 15.92 -0.89
N LYS A 209 16.53 15.45 0.37
CA LYS A 209 15.35 14.90 1.02
C LYS A 209 14.26 15.97 1.21
N LEU A 210 14.63 17.16 1.66
CA LEU A 210 13.70 18.29 1.84
C LEU A 210 13.13 18.74 0.50
N ASP A 211 13.96 18.87 -0.53
CA ASP A 211 13.54 19.25 -1.88
C ASP A 211 12.55 18.23 -2.47
N LEU A 212 12.76 16.93 -2.20
CA LEU A 212 11.81 15.90 -2.61
C LEU A 212 10.45 16.04 -1.90
N VAL A 213 10.43 16.34 -0.60
CA VAL A 213 9.19 16.63 0.13
C VAL A 213 8.47 17.85 -0.45
N ASP A 214 9.22 18.87 -0.89
CA ASP A 214 8.65 20.07 -1.51
C ASP A 214 7.99 19.75 -2.85
N GLN A 215 8.63 18.89 -3.67
CA GLN A 215 8.06 18.38 -4.91
C GLN A 215 6.76 17.59 -4.64
N MET A 216 6.78 16.67 -3.70
CA MET A 216 5.59 15.92 -3.22
C MET A 216 4.48 16.88 -2.73
N GLY A 217 4.89 17.94 -2.02
CA GLY A 217 4.06 19.01 -1.49
C GLY A 217 3.31 19.74 -2.58
N ALA A 218 4.04 20.21 -3.59
CA ALA A 218 3.55 20.97 -4.73
C ALA A 218 2.53 20.18 -5.58
N MET A 219 2.70 18.87 -5.72
CA MET A 219 1.73 18.01 -6.42
C MET A 219 0.44 17.74 -5.64
N HIS A 220 0.35 18.20 -4.39
CA HIS A 220 -0.75 17.92 -3.47
C HIS A 220 -0.82 16.45 -3.05
N MET A 221 0.33 15.76 -2.96
CA MET A 221 0.36 14.39 -2.45
C MET A 221 -0.15 14.38 -1.00
N PRO A 222 -1.17 13.57 -0.66
CA PRO A 222 -1.81 13.63 0.65
C PRO A 222 -1.10 12.83 1.74
N MET A 223 -0.32 11.79 1.40
CA MET A 223 0.27 10.88 2.38
C MET A 223 1.72 10.52 2.05
N LEU A 224 2.57 10.44 3.08
CA LEU A 224 3.96 10.00 3.01
C LEU A 224 4.26 9.00 4.14
N ALA A 225 4.64 7.78 3.79
CA ALA A 225 5.12 6.79 4.74
C ALA A 225 6.64 6.75 4.73
N LEU A 226 7.24 6.74 5.91
CA LEU A 226 8.67 6.56 6.10
C LEU A 226 8.90 5.13 6.60
N SER A 227 9.70 4.37 5.84
CA SER A 227 10.01 2.96 6.08
C SER A 227 11.47 2.70 5.67
N GLY A 228 11.79 1.46 5.29
CA GLY A 228 13.02 1.06 4.64
C GLY A 228 13.95 0.26 5.53
N GLY A 229 15.19 0.77 5.72
CA GLY A 229 15.99 0.42 6.88
C GLY A 229 15.27 0.83 8.17
N GLU A 230 15.98 1.35 9.16
CA GLU A 230 15.34 1.90 10.36
C GLU A 230 15.30 3.43 10.28
N PRO A 231 14.14 4.08 10.04
CA PRO A 231 14.11 5.54 9.91
C PRO A 231 14.51 6.25 11.20
N THR A 232 14.22 5.67 12.36
CA THR A 232 14.44 6.32 13.67
C THR A 232 15.91 6.49 14.05
N ILE A 233 16.85 5.80 13.38
CA ILE A 233 18.28 6.02 13.56
C ILE A 233 18.85 7.10 12.62
N SER A 234 18.04 7.59 11.67
CA SER A 234 18.46 8.65 10.75
C SER A 234 18.30 10.03 11.39
N PRO A 235 19.33 10.90 11.36
CA PRO A 235 19.23 12.26 11.88
C PRO A 235 18.26 13.14 11.06
N ASP A 236 17.94 12.74 9.83
CA ASP A 236 17.11 13.51 8.91
C ASP A 236 15.60 13.35 9.16
N LEU A 237 15.20 12.40 10.01
CA LEU A 237 13.79 12.03 10.21
C LEU A 237 12.93 13.21 10.67
N LEU A 238 13.33 13.89 11.74
CA LEU A 238 12.57 15.03 12.28
C LEU A 238 12.52 16.23 11.32
N PRO A 239 13.61 16.66 10.68
CA PRO A 239 13.56 17.68 9.62
C PRO A 239 12.56 17.35 8.51
N VAL A 240 12.58 16.13 7.99
CA VAL A 240 11.70 15.68 6.90
C VAL A 240 10.24 15.65 7.34
N LEU A 241 9.94 15.14 8.55
CA LEU A 241 8.58 15.16 9.10
C LEU A 241 8.02 16.59 9.23
N ARG A 242 8.83 17.52 9.75
CA ARG A 242 8.43 18.93 9.86
C ARG A 242 8.19 19.56 8.50
N GLN A 243 8.98 19.22 7.48
CA GLN A 243 8.77 19.71 6.12
C GLN A 243 7.46 19.17 5.54
N ALA A 244 7.18 17.88 5.70
CA ALA A 244 5.94 17.26 5.22
C ALA A 244 4.70 17.85 5.94
N ALA A 245 4.84 18.17 7.23
CA ALA A 245 3.78 18.80 8.03
C ALA A 245 3.42 20.21 7.52
N LYS A 246 4.36 20.99 6.97
CA LYS A 246 4.07 22.32 6.36
C LYS A 246 3.09 22.23 5.20
N TYR A 247 3.12 21.12 4.45
CA TYR A 247 2.19 20.87 3.35
C TYR A 247 0.88 20.20 3.81
N GLY A 248 0.77 19.82 5.08
CA GLY A 248 -0.39 19.12 5.62
C GLY A 248 -0.50 17.66 5.13
N MET A 249 0.62 17.02 4.81
CA MET A 249 0.64 15.60 4.49
C MET A 249 0.35 14.75 5.74
N HIS A 250 -0.34 13.63 5.55
CA HIS A 250 -0.41 12.59 6.57
C HIS A 250 0.88 11.79 6.56
N THR A 251 1.68 11.92 7.61
CA THR A 251 2.92 11.16 7.74
C THR A 251 2.73 9.93 8.60
N THR A 252 3.29 8.83 8.14
CA THR A 252 3.34 7.55 8.87
C THR A 252 4.77 7.04 8.97
N LEU A 253 5.03 6.25 10.01
CA LEU A 253 6.35 5.67 10.26
C LEU A 253 6.21 4.17 10.50
N ALA A 254 6.89 3.36 9.71
CA ALA A 254 7.15 1.96 10.01
C ALA A 254 8.50 1.83 10.70
N THR A 255 8.55 1.18 11.86
CA THR A 255 9.78 1.02 12.66
C THR A 255 9.82 -0.33 13.35
N ASN A 256 11.01 -0.84 13.60
CA ASN A 256 11.22 -1.98 14.48
C ASN A 256 11.02 -1.63 15.97
N GLY A 257 10.98 -0.34 16.33
CA GLY A 257 10.70 0.12 17.69
C GLY A 257 11.90 0.13 18.64
N THR A 258 13.06 -0.41 18.26
CA THR A 258 14.25 -0.52 19.16
C THR A 258 14.74 0.79 19.77
N THR A 259 14.54 1.91 19.09
CA THR A 259 15.00 3.25 19.51
C THR A 259 13.89 4.08 20.16
N MET A 260 12.67 3.54 20.23
CA MET A 260 11.50 4.30 20.66
C MET A 260 11.56 4.55 22.17
N THR A 261 11.60 5.83 22.53
CA THR A 261 11.50 6.33 23.90
C THR A 261 10.33 7.30 24.02
N ASN A 262 9.90 7.62 25.25
CA ASN A 262 8.86 8.63 25.46
C ASN A 262 9.23 9.98 24.82
N ASP A 263 10.49 10.42 25.02
CA ASP A 263 11.00 11.68 24.43
C ASP A 263 11.00 11.64 22.89
N LEU A 264 11.44 10.53 22.27
CA LEU A 264 11.38 10.40 20.82
C LEU A 264 9.93 10.41 20.32
N ALA A 265 9.02 9.69 20.98
CA ALA A 265 7.61 9.64 20.60
C ALA A 265 6.96 11.04 20.66
N GLU A 266 7.22 11.81 21.71
CA GLU A 266 6.75 13.20 21.83
C GLU A 266 7.33 14.11 20.74
N LYS A 267 8.63 13.99 20.45
CA LYS A 267 9.28 14.74 19.36
C LYS A 267 8.70 14.40 18.00
N LEU A 268 8.41 13.13 17.72
CA LEU A 268 7.78 12.67 16.49
C LEU A 268 6.36 13.22 16.35
N ALA A 269 5.55 13.13 17.42
CA ALA A 269 4.19 13.68 17.45
C ALA A 269 4.18 15.20 17.19
N GLY A 270 5.09 15.92 17.87
CA GLY A 270 5.29 17.36 17.71
C GLY A 270 5.81 17.77 16.33
N ALA A 271 6.57 16.90 15.66
CA ALA A 271 7.01 17.11 14.28
C ALA A 271 5.91 16.88 13.23
N GLY A 272 4.73 16.40 13.65
CA GLY A 272 3.58 16.20 12.77
C GLY A 272 3.28 14.74 12.43
N LEU A 273 4.02 13.77 12.98
CA LEU A 273 3.73 12.35 12.80
C LEU A 273 2.37 11.99 13.42
N ARG A 274 1.61 11.10 12.77
CA ARG A 274 0.27 10.71 13.24
C ARG A 274 0.06 9.22 13.41
N TYR A 275 0.78 8.39 12.67
CA TYR A 275 0.65 6.94 12.74
C TYR A 275 2.03 6.30 12.83
N VAL A 276 2.21 5.43 13.81
CA VAL A 276 3.43 4.63 13.97
C VAL A 276 3.04 3.17 13.94
N GLU A 277 3.65 2.45 13.02
CA GLU A 277 3.45 1.03 12.82
C GLU A 277 4.67 0.28 13.36
N ILE A 278 4.46 -0.48 14.44
CA ILE A 278 5.50 -1.31 15.05
C ILE A 278 5.47 -2.70 14.42
N SER A 279 6.62 -3.11 13.94
CA SER A 279 6.89 -4.42 13.39
C SER A 279 6.84 -5.54 14.45
N LEU A 280 5.84 -6.42 14.40
CA LEU A 280 5.68 -7.56 15.31
C LEU A 280 5.11 -8.79 14.58
N ASP A 281 5.95 -9.79 14.30
CA ASP A 281 5.56 -10.96 13.49
C ASP A 281 5.18 -12.22 14.26
N SER A 282 5.18 -12.19 15.58
CA SER A 282 4.69 -13.29 16.41
C SER A 282 4.36 -12.82 17.81
N VAL A 283 3.33 -13.40 18.42
CA VAL A 283 3.02 -13.22 19.84
C VAL A 283 4.02 -13.95 20.72
N ASN A 284 4.72 -14.95 20.17
CA ASN A 284 5.78 -15.69 20.83
C ASN A 284 7.12 -14.93 20.72
N PRO A 285 7.78 -14.59 21.85
CA PRO A 285 9.03 -13.84 21.85
C PRO A 285 10.17 -14.51 21.07
N GLN A 286 10.34 -15.82 21.24
CA GLN A 286 11.43 -16.57 20.63
C GLN A 286 11.30 -16.61 19.10
N ARG A 287 10.08 -16.84 18.59
CA ARG A 287 9.81 -16.84 17.14
C ARG A 287 10.00 -15.46 16.52
N HIS A 288 9.52 -14.41 17.18
CA HIS A 288 9.73 -13.04 16.72
C HIS A 288 11.22 -12.67 16.67
N ASP A 289 11.97 -12.95 17.74
CA ASP A 289 13.41 -12.67 17.82
C ASP A 289 14.20 -13.43 16.76
N ALA A 290 13.89 -14.71 16.53
CA ALA A 290 14.53 -15.53 15.52
C ALA A 290 14.25 -15.02 14.09
N PHE A 291 13.05 -14.51 13.84
CA PHE A 291 12.66 -13.94 12.55
C PHE A 291 13.31 -12.56 12.29
N ARG A 292 13.47 -11.76 13.34
CA ARG A 292 14.08 -10.41 13.29
C ARG A 292 15.61 -10.41 13.44
N GLY A 293 16.19 -11.53 13.90
CA GLY A 293 17.63 -11.77 13.96
C GLY A 293 18.34 -11.23 15.20
N VAL A 294 17.60 -10.80 16.24
CA VAL A 294 18.15 -10.21 17.47
C VAL A 294 17.36 -10.71 18.68
N LYS A 295 18.05 -11.20 19.72
CA LYS A 295 17.43 -11.61 20.99
C LYS A 295 16.93 -10.39 21.79
N GLY A 296 15.79 -10.55 22.46
CA GLY A 296 15.11 -9.49 23.21
C GLY A 296 14.40 -8.46 22.32
N MET A 297 14.23 -8.74 21.02
CA MET A 297 13.61 -7.81 20.08
C MET A 297 12.11 -7.68 20.35
N TRP A 298 11.44 -8.79 20.66
CA TRP A 298 10.01 -8.80 20.97
C TRP A 298 9.67 -7.86 22.14
N GLU A 299 10.43 -7.94 23.24
CA GLU A 299 10.20 -7.09 24.41
C GLU A 299 10.38 -5.61 24.07
N ARG A 300 11.41 -5.28 23.28
CA ARG A 300 11.66 -3.91 22.81
C ARG A 300 10.53 -3.41 21.90
N SER A 301 10.07 -4.21 20.95
CA SER A 301 8.94 -3.89 20.06
C SER A 301 7.65 -3.66 20.85
N VAL A 302 7.34 -4.53 21.81
CA VAL A 302 6.12 -4.41 22.64
C VAL A 302 6.21 -3.19 23.55
N ASN A 303 7.38 -2.89 24.13
CA ASN A 303 7.58 -1.67 24.91
C ASN A 303 7.40 -0.41 24.04
N ALA A 304 7.99 -0.39 22.84
CA ALA A 304 7.81 0.69 21.88
C ALA A 304 6.33 0.89 21.51
N ALA A 305 5.59 -0.19 21.29
CA ALA A 305 4.15 -0.14 21.02
C ALA A 305 3.37 0.51 22.17
N ARG A 306 3.66 0.13 23.43
CA ARG A 306 3.05 0.75 24.61
C ARG A 306 3.35 2.24 24.72
N ILE A 307 4.59 2.65 24.47
CA ILE A 307 4.99 4.07 24.45
C ILE A 307 4.18 4.84 23.40
N VAL A 308 4.10 4.32 22.18
CA VAL A 308 3.34 4.94 21.08
C VAL A 308 1.86 5.04 21.44
N ALA A 309 1.26 3.97 21.98
CA ALA A 309 -0.14 3.94 22.38
C ALA A 309 -0.47 4.97 23.48
N ALA A 310 0.48 5.21 24.39
CA ALA A 310 0.34 6.20 25.46
C ALA A 310 0.60 7.65 24.98
N THR A 311 1.26 7.84 23.84
CA THR A 311 1.68 9.17 23.36
C THR A 311 0.53 9.90 22.66
N LYS A 312 0.09 11.02 23.24
CA LYS A 312 -0.98 11.84 22.67
C LYS A 312 -0.61 12.34 21.26
N GLY A 313 -1.52 12.12 20.31
CA GLY A 313 -1.38 12.56 18.92
C GLY A 313 -0.77 11.51 17.99
N LEU A 314 -0.29 10.38 18.52
CA LEU A 314 0.09 9.21 17.75
C LEU A 314 -1.01 8.15 17.82
N ARG A 315 -1.18 7.43 16.70
CA ARG A 315 -1.98 6.22 16.63
C ARG A 315 -1.03 5.04 16.40
N LEU A 316 -1.11 4.04 17.29
CA LEU A 316 -0.38 2.79 17.14
C LEU A 316 -1.02 1.90 16.06
N GLY A 317 -0.17 1.32 15.23
CA GLY A 317 -0.44 0.14 14.42
C GLY A 317 0.53 -0.99 14.71
N ILE A 318 0.09 -2.23 14.51
CA ILE A 318 0.96 -3.41 14.53
C ILE A 318 1.04 -3.98 13.12
N ALA A 319 2.26 -4.12 12.60
CA ALA A 319 2.54 -4.74 11.32
C ALA A 319 3.07 -6.15 11.50
N MET A 320 2.45 -7.10 10.79
CA MET A 320 2.87 -8.49 10.73
C MET A 320 3.11 -8.87 9.27
N CYS A 321 4.32 -9.32 8.94
CA CYS A 321 4.59 -10.01 7.69
C CYS A 321 4.14 -11.46 7.84
N VAL A 322 3.07 -11.85 7.15
CA VAL A 322 2.52 -13.21 7.26
C VAL A 322 3.21 -14.14 6.28
N HIS A 323 3.70 -15.26 6.82
CA HIS A 323 4.43 -16.32 6.15
C HIS A 323 4.03 -17.68 6.76
N GLN A 324 4.50 -18.80 6.19
CA GLN A 324 4.13 -20.17 6.63
C GLN A 324 4.27 -20.37 8.14
N GLY A 325 5.40 -19.93 8.72
CA GLY A 325 5.74 -20.13 10.12
C GLY A 325 4.92 -19.32 11.13
N ASN A 326 4.13 -18.32 10.70
CA ASN A 326 3.33 -17.50 11.61
C ASN A 326 1.87 -17.30 11.16
N TYR A 327 1.44 -17.91 10.06
CA TYR A 327 0.07 -17.76 9.54
C TYR A 327 -1.02 -18.16 10.55
N HIS A 328 -0.80 -19.25 11.30
CA HIS A 328 -1.69 -19.67 12.39
C HIS A 328 -1.76 -18.66 13.55
N GLU A 329 -0.76 -17.77 13.62
CA GLU A 329 -0.58 -16.61 14.51
C GLU A 329 -1.67 -15.53 14.43
N VAL A 330 -2.29 -15.40 13.26
CA VAL A 330 -2.86 -14.10 12.84
C VAL A 330 -4.04 -13.67 13.70
N GLU A 331 -4.96 -14.58 14.05
CA GLU A 331 -6.09 -14.23 14.91
C GLU A 331 -5.64 -13.81 16.31
N GLU A 332 -4.69 -14.55 16.88
CA GLU A 332 -4.13 -14.24 18.20
C GLU A 332 -3.37 -12.91 18.18
N MET A 333 -2.60 -12.65 17.11
CA MET A 333 -1.89 -11.38 16.94
C MET A 333 -2.84 -10.18 16.82
N ILE A 334 -3.96 -10.31 16.12
CA ILE A 334 -4.98 -9.25 16.02
C ILE A 334 -5.53 -8.91 17.41
N GLU A 335 -5.83 -9.94 18.21
CA GLU A 335 -6.33 -9.74 19.57
C GLU A 335 -5.25 -9.15 20.49
N PHE A 336 -4.01 -9.63 20.40
CA PHE A 336 -2.88 -9.06 21.13
C PHE A 336 -2.65 -7.59 20.78
N ALA A 337 -2.68 -7.23 19.49
CA ALA A 337 -2.58 -5.85 19.02
C ALA A 337 -3.68 -4.96 19.63
N ARG A 338 -4.91 -5.46 19.71
CA ARG A 338 -6.02 -4.75 20.35
C ARG A 338 -5.76 -4.53 21.85
N GLN A 339 -5.26 -5.54 22.56
CA GLN A 339 -4.98 -5.48 23.99
C GLN A 339 -3.88 -4.46 24.34
N ILE A 340 -2.86 -4.31 23.50
CA ILE A 340 -1.81 -3.30 23.69
C ILE A 340 -2.22 -1.89 23.25
N GLY A 341 -3.47 -1.70 22.83
CA GLY A 341 -4.02 -0.39 22.45
C GLY A 341 -3.77 0.00 21.00
N ALA A 342 -3.45 -0.95 20.11
CA ALA A 342 -3.31 -0.64 18.69
C ALA A 342 -4.65 -0.25 18.10
N GLY A 343 -4.66 0.87 17.36
CA GLY A 343 -5.83 1.28 16.59
C GLY A 343 -5.91 0.54 15.25
N CYS A 344 -4.85 -0.15 14.82
CA CYS A 344 -4.78 -0.80 13.53
C CYS A 344 -3.91 -2.05 13.55
N PHE A 345 -4.37 -3.12 12.91
CA PHE A 345 -3.54 -4.25 12.52
C PHE A 345 -3.29 -4.19 11.02
N ALA A 346 -2.02 -4.33 10.63
CA ALA A 346 -1.55 -4.23 9.27
C ALA A 346 -0.91 -5.54 8.82
N HIS A 347 -1.59 -6.22 7.89
CA HIS A 347 -1.06 -7.41 7.23
C HIS A 347 -0.15 -7.02 6.06
N PHE A 348 1.11 -7.44 6.15
CA PHE A 348 2.07 -7.37 5.06
C PHE A 348 2.19 -8.74 4.39
N ASN A 349 2.04 -8.77 3.06
CA ASN A 349 2.36 -9.96 2.30
C ASN A 349 3.85 -10.24 2.45
N PHE A 350 4.18 -11.50 2.69
CA PHE A 350 5.48 -11.99 2.28
C PHE A 350 5.55 -12.00 0.75
N ILE A 351 6.54 -11.28 0.22
CA ILE A 351 6.96 -11.29 -1.18
C ILE A 351 8.44 -11.66 -1.18
N PRO A 352 8.89 -12.68 -1.91
CA PRO A 352 10.27 -13.16 -1.84
C PRO A 352 11.21 -12.19 -2.57
N VAL A 353 11.56 -11.05 -1.97
CA VAL A 353 12.52 -10.07 -2.49
C VAL A 353 13.55 -9.74 -1.40
N GLY A 354 14.68 -9.16 -1.76
CA GLY A 354 15.77 -8.88 -0.81
C GLY A 354 16.21 -10.16 -0.08
N ARG A 355 16.28 -10.13 1.25
CA ARG A 355 16.61 -11.34 2.04
C ARG A 355 15.52 -12.41 2.00
N GLY A 356 14.28 -12.02 1.70
CA GLY A 356 13.16 -12.95 1.53
C GLY A 356 13.41 -14.01 0.44
N LEU A 357 14.32 -13.75 -0.50
CA LEU A 357 14.78 -14.73 -1.49
C LEU A 357 15.33 -16.02 -0.90
N LYS A 358 15.86 -15.97 0.32
CA LYS A 358 16.41 -17.16 1.00
C LYS A 358 15.35 -18.01 1.67
N MET A 359 14.10 -17.54 1.68
CA MET A 359 12.98 -18.21 2.35
C MET A 359 11.72 -18.19 1.48
N VAL A 360 11.87 -18.44 0.18
CA VAL A 360 10.73 -18.49 -0.77
C VAL A 360 9.66 -19.50 -0.35
N SER A 361 10.08 -20.65 0.19
CA SER A 361 9.20 -21.67 0.79
C SER A 361 8.36 -21.15 1.97
N GLY A 362 8.72 -19.98 2.52
CA GLY A 362 7.96 -19.29 3.54
C GLY A 362 6.70 -18.59 3.02
N ASP A 363 6.46 -18.49 1.71
CA ASP A 363 5.21 -17.93 1.21
C ASP A 363 4.02 -18.89 1.43
N ILE A 364 2.87 -18.32 1.79
CA ILE A 364 1.65 -19.09 2.04
C ILE A 364 0.99 -19.55 0.74
N SER A 365 0.30 -20.68 0.75
CA SER A 365 -0.41 -21.19 -0.43
C SER A 365 -1.59 -20.27 -0.81
N PRO A 366 -2.13 -20.36 -2.05
CA PRO A 366 -3.33 -19.63 -2.44
C PRO A 366 -4.51 -19.87 -1.50
N ARG A 367 -4.69 -21.10 -0.99
CA ARG A 367 -5.74 -21.46 -0.02
C ARG A 367 -5.52 -20.81 1.34
N GLN A 368 -4.33 -20.96 1.93
CA GLN A 368 -3.98 -20.31 3.20
C GLN A 368 -4.14 -18.79 3.11
N ARG A 369 -3.81 -18.20 1.96
CA ARG A 369 -4.01 -16.76 1.73
C ARG A 369 -5.48 -16.39 1.63
N GLU A 370 -6.32 -17.22 1.03
CA GLU A 370 -7.76 -16.97 1.02
C GLU A 370 -8.34 -16.99 2.43
N ASP A 371 -7.96 -17.99 3.23
CA ASP A 371 -8.36 -18.14 4.63
C ASP A 371 -7.88 -16.95 5.47
N LEU A 372 -6.61 -16.54 5.31
CA LEU A 372 -6.06 -15.33 5.91
C LEU A 372 -6.94 -14.11 5.61
N LEU A 373 -7.26 -13.89 4.35
CA LEU A 373 -8.04 -12.72 3.93
C LEU A 373 -9.48 -12.78 4.44
N ALA A 374 -10.06 -13.98 4.58
CA ALA A 374 -11.36 -14.18 5.21
C ALA A 374 -11.33 -13.79 6.70
N ILE A 375 -10.28 -14.19 7.44
CA ILE A 375 -10.04 -13.76 8.82
C ILE A 375 -9.97 -12.23 8.89
N LEU A 376 -9.13 -11.60 8.05
CA LEU A 376 -8.98 -10.15 8.03
C LEU A 376 -10.29 -9.43 7.70
N ASN A 377 -11.07 -9.95 6.75
CA ASN A 377 -12.36 -9.39 6.41
C ASN A 377 -13.35 -9.49 7.58
N ARG A 378 -13.46 -10.66 8.23
CA ARG A 378 -14.32 -10.87 9.40
C ARG A 378 -14.01 -9.85 10.50
N ARG A 379 -12.73 -9.73 10.89
CA ARG A 379 -12.26 -8.76 11.89
C ARG A 379 -12.52 -7.31 11.46
N MET A 380 -12.40 -7.01 10.17
CA MET A 380 -12.72 -5.68 9.65
C MET A 380 -14.20 -5.34 9.82
N GLN A 381 -15.10 -6.30 9.58
CA GLN A 381 -16.56 -6.13 9.73
C GLN A 381 -16.96 -5.97 11.21
N GLU A 382 -16.37 -6.75 12.12
CA GLU A 382 -16.60 -6.65 13.58
C GLU A 382 -16.34 -5.22 14.11
N GLY A 383 -15.33 -4.54 13.57
CA GLY A 383 -14.98 -3.19 13.95
C GLY A 383 -14.08 -3.12 15.19
N GLY A 384 -14.08 -1.99 15.90
CA GLY A 384 -13.19 -1.73 17.03
C GLY A 384 -11.73 -1.41 16.67
N MET A 385 -11.17 -2.06 15.65
CA MET A 385 -9.81 -1.83 15.15
C MET A 385 -9.80 -1.65 13.62
N GLY A 386 -8.85 -0.89 13.10
CA GLY A 386 -8.58 -0.83 11.67
C GLY A 386 -7.89 -2.11 11.22
N ILE A 387 -8.31 -2.67 10.09
CA ILE A 387 -7.63 -3.80 9.44
C ILE A 387 -7.18 -3.33 8.06
N ILE A 388 -5.88 -3.40 7.79
CA ILE A 388 -5.31 -3.11 6.48
C ILE A 388 -4.50 -4.29 5.98
N SER A 389 -4.41 -4.43 4.66
CA SER A 389 -3.66 -5.49 4.01
C SER A 389 -2.99 -4.95 2.76
N THR A 390 -1.71 -5.27 2.63
CA THR A 390 -0.98 -5.03 1.37
C THR A 390 -1.42 -6.01 0.27
N ALA A 391 -2.27 -7.00 0.57
CA ALA A 391 -2.78 -7.96 -0.43
C ALA A 391 -3.99 -7.35 -1.15
N PRO A 392 -3.89 -7.07 -2.46
CA PRO A 392 -5.00 -6.47 -3.20
C PRO A 392 -6.24 -7.38 -3.26
N GLN A 393 -6.06 -8.69 -3.06
CA GLN A 393 -7.14 -9.68 -2.95
C GLN A 393 -8.14 -9.35 -1.85
N LEU A 394 -7.74 -8.62 -0.78
CA LEU A 394 -8.67 -8.23 0.27
C LEU A 394 -9.85 -7.43 -0.28
N GLY A 395 -9.65 -6.62 -1.33
CA GLY A 395 -10.73 -5.91 -2.02
C GLY A 395 -11.78 -6.86 -2.61
N ARG A 396 -11.35 -7.99 -3.19
CA ARG A 396 -12.26 -9.05 -3.65
C ARG A 396 -12.96 -9.73 -2.48
N VAL A 397 -12.22 -10.13 -1.45
CA VAL A 397 -12.77 -10.86 -0.30
C VAL A 397 -13.81 -10.02 0.44
N CYS A 398 -13.56 -8.71 0.62
CA CYS A 398 -14.56 -7.81 1.16
C CYS A 398 -15.82 -7.74 0.30
N LEU A 399 -15.72 -7.77 -1.03
CA LEU A 399 -16.91 -7.73 -1.90
C LEU A 399 -17.68 -9.05 -1.92
N ALA A 400 -16.97 -10.16 -1.80
CA ALA A 400 -17.56 -11.48 -1.73
C ALA A 400 -18.25 -11.74 -0.38
N GLY A 401 -17.66 -11.26 0.72
CA GLY A 401 -18.12 -11.52 2.08
C GLY A 401 -18.81 -10.37 2.82
N ALA A 402 -19.01 -9.20 2.20
CA ALA A 402 -19.72 -8.09 2.85
C ALA A 402 -21.21 -8.06 2.47
N ALA A 403 -22.07 -7.82 3.46
CA ALA A 403 -23.45 -7.40 3.23
C ALA A 403 -23.46 -6.19 2.29
N ILE A 404 -24.31 -6.23 1.25
CA ILE A 404 -24.42 -5.19 0.23
C ILE A 404 -24.66 -3.82 0.86
N ASP A 405 -25.46 -3.79 1.93
CA ASP A 405 -25.76 -2.60 2.73
C ASP A 405 -24.97 -2.60 4.04
N GLY A 406 -24.18 -1.55 4.26
CA GLY A 406 -23.49 -1.28 5.53
C GLY A 406 -22.12 -1.94 5.71
N GLY A 407 -21.79 -2.99 4.94
CA GLY A 407 -20.50 -3.68 5.03
C GLY A 407 -19.29 -2.79 4.70
N ARG A 408 -18.15 -3.09 5.32
CA ARG A 408 -16.87 -2.42 5.08
C ARG A 408 -16.13 -3.04 3.90
N VAL A 409 -15.48 -2.21 3.11
CA VAL A 409 -14.71 -2.63 1.92
C VAL A 409 -13.37 -1.95 1.91
N ALA A 410 -12.31 -2.70 1.60
CA ALA A 410 -10.99 -2.15 1.35
C ALA A 410 -11.01 -1.30 0.06
N CYS A 411 -10.66 -0.02 0.19
CA CYS A 411 -10.61 0.93 -0.92
C CYS A 411 -9.20 1.09 -1.51
N SER A 412 -8.17 0.62 -0.80
CA SER A 412 -6.76 0.58 -1.20
C SER A 412 -5.94 -0.21 -0.15
N HIS A 413 -4.61 -0.21 -0.22
CA HIS A 413 -3.73 -0.75 0.83
C HIS A 413 -3.83 -0.01 2.17
N ALA A 414 -4.27 1.25 2.19
CA ALA A 414 -4.24 2.11 3.38
C ALA A 414 -5.60 2.73 3.71
N GLY A 415 -6.71 2.06 3.39
CA GLY A 415 -8.02 2.57 3.77
C GLY A 415 -9.18 1.65 3.44
N SER A 416 -10.20 1.72 4.30
CA SER A 416 -11.50 1.08 4.11
C SER A 416 -12.62 2.11 4.28
N GLY A 417 -13.79 1.78 3.74
CA GLY A 417 -15.01 2.55 3.94
C GLY A 417 -16.21 1.63 4.06
N SER A 418 -17.36 2.16 4.49
CA SER A 418 -18.60 1.39 4.61
C SER A 418 -19.64 1.73 3.55
N GLY A 419 -20.44 0.72 3.23
CA GLY A 419 -21.62 0.81 2.38
C GLY A 419 -21.33 1.13 0.91
N VAL A 420 -22.39 1.50 0.21
CA VAL A 420 -22.40 1.65 -1.25
C VAL A 420 -21.36 2.65 -1.77
N LYS A 421 -21.14 3.77 -1.05
CA LYS A 421 -20.14 4.77 -1.44
C LYS A 421 -18.71 4.19 -1.42
N ALA A 422 -18.40 3.35 -0.45
CA ALA A 422 -17.10 2.70 -0.36
C ALA A 422 -16.89 1.69 -1.51
N ARG A 423 -17.92 0.94 -1.90
CA ARG A 423 -17.87 0.06 -3.09
C ARG A 423 -17.58 0.85 -4.37
N VAL A 424 -18.21 2.02 -4.55
CA VAL A 424 -17.91 2.90 -5.70
C VAL A 424 -16.45 3.33 -5.66
N VAL A 425 -15.97 3.83 -4.53
CA VAL A 425 -14.57 4.29 -4.40
C VAL A 425 -13.59 3.14 -4.65
N ALA A 426 -13.86 1.94 -4.12
CA ALA A 426 -13.02 0.76 -4.29
C ALA A 426 -12.90 0.32 -5.76
N LYS A 427 -13.90 0.57 -6.62
CA LYS A 427 -13.81 0.31 -8.06
C LYS A 427 -12.71 1.13 -8.75
N TYR A 428 -12.50 2.35 -8.27
CA TYR A 428 -11.59 3.33 -8.87
C TYR A 428 -10.19 3.30 -8.22
N LEU A 429 -10.16 3.22 -6.88
CA LEU A 429 -8.93 3.26 -6.09
C LEU A 429 -8.38 1.88 -5.75
N GLY A 430 -9.25 0.87 -5.65
CA GLY A 430 -8.94 -0.42 -5.05
C GLY A 430 -7.94 -1.26 -5.84
N GLY A 431 -7.51 -2.32 -5.16
CA GLY A 431 -6.54 -3.27 -5.68
C GLY A 431 -5.10 -2.77 -5.56
N CYS A 432 -4.21 -3.33 -6.38
CA CYS A 432 -2.80 -2.95 -6.33
C CYS A 432 -2.62 -1.48 -6.75
N GLY A 433 -1.93 -0.72 -5.90
CA GLY A 433 -1.65 0.70 -6.10
C GLY A 433 -0.33 0.99 -6.82
N ALA A 434 0.50 -0.04 -7.05
CA ALA A 434 1.88 0.12 -7.54
C ALA A 434 1.93 0.92 -8.84
N GLY A 435 2.79 1.95 -8.89
CA GLY A 435 2.96 2.84 -10.04
C GLY A 435 1.69 3.60 -10.46
N ARG A 436 0.64 3.62 -9.62
CA ARG A 436 -0.69 4.13 -9.98
C ARG A 436 -1.28 5.08 -8.95
N THR A 437 -1.56 4.60 -7.75
CA THR A 437 -1.93 5.44 -6.60
C THR A 437 -0.75 5.62 -5.65
N TYR A 438 0.27 4.78 -5.78
CA TYR A 438 1.41 4.71 -4.89
C TYR A 438 2.71 4.45 -5.66
N VAL A 439 3.80 4.98 -5.14
CA VAL A 439 5.18 4.69 -5.56
C VAL A 439 6.06 4.50 -4.33
N CYS A 440 7.23 3.89 -4.54
CA CYS A 440 8.30 3.84 -3.55
C CYS A 440 9.45 4.77 -3.94
N VAL A 441 10.10 5.36 -2.94
CA VAL A 441 11.36 6.10 -3.10
C VAL A 441 12.44 5.36 -2.32
N GLU A 442 13.55 5.05 -2.99
CA GLU A 442 14.71 4.38 -2.41
C GLU A 442 15.67 5.38 -1.75
N PRO A 443 16.59 4.94 -0.86
CA PRO A 443 17.50 5.84 -0.15
C PRO A 443 18.38 6.68 -1.07
N ASN A 444 18.73 6.17 -2.25
CA ASN A 444 19.54 6.85 -3.27
C ASN A 444 18.73 7.79 -4.19
N GLY A 445 17.42 7.88 -4.00
CA GLY A 445 16.52 8.71 -4.80
C GLY A 445 15.90 8.03 -6.03
N ASP A 446 16.13 6.73 -6.23
CA ASP A 446 15.37 5.99 -7.24
C ASP A 446 13.90 5.92 -6.86
N VAL A 447 13.02 6.08 -7.84
CA VAL A 447 11.58 5.91 -7.68
C VAL A 447 11.19 4.61 -8.34
N THR A 448 10.48 3.74 -7.62
CA THR A 448 10.00 2.45 -8.12
C THR A 448 8.47 2.35 -7.94
N PRO A 449 7.77 1.47 -8.67
CA PRO A 449 6.33 1.34 -8.51
C PRO A 449 5.92 0.83 -7.13
N CYS A 450 6.79 0.09 -6.45
CA CYS A 450 6.49 -0.57 -5.19
C CYS A 450 7.76 -0.87 -4.39
N VAL A 451 7.70 -0.87 -3.04
CA VAL A 451 8.78 -1.32 -2.14
C VAL A 451 9.27 -2.73 -2.44
N TYR A 452 8.40 -3.57 -3.00
CA TYR A 452 8.72 -4.94 -3.41
C TYR A 452 9.15 -5.04 -4.89
N LEU A 453 9.38 -3.92 -5.57
CA LEU A 453 9.83 -3.84 -6.96
C LEU A 453 11.11 -2.98 -7.10
N PRO A 454 12.14 -3.20 -6.26
CA PRO A 454 13.30 -2.30 -6.19
C PRO A 454 14.10 -2.21 -7.50
N HIS A 455 13.95 -3.19 -8.39
CA HIS A 455 14.65 -3.25 -9.68
C HIS A 455 13.85 -2.68 -10.85
N ARG A 456 12.58 -2.30 -10.65
CA ARG A 456 11.74 -1.66 -11.67
C ARG A 456 11.82 -0.15 -11.50
N VAL A 457 12.96 0.44 -11.86
CA VAL A 457 13.22 1.88 -11.63
C VAL A 457 12.47 2.75 -12.63
N MET A 458 11.58 3.60 -12.13
CA MET A 458 10.83 4.60 -12.92
C MET A 458 11.69 5.79 -13.33
N GLY A 459 12.70 6.13 -12.52
CA GLY A 459 13.64 7.24 -12.70
C GLY A 459 14.24 7.67 -11.35
N ASN A 460 15.18 8.61 -11.35
CA ASN A 460 15.83 9.14 -10.14
C ASN A 460 15.51 10.63 -9.90
N VAL A 461 15.23 11.00 -8.65
CA VAL A 461 14.84 12.37 -8.27
C VAL A 461 15.92 13.44 -8.47
N ARG A 462 17.17 13.02 -8.67
CA ARG A 462 18.30 13.91 -9.04
C ARG A 462 18.31 14.25 -10.52
N GLU A 463 17.67 13.42 -11.35
CA GLU A 463 17.73 13.52 -12.81
C GLU A 463 16.49 14.17 -13.41
N ALA A 464 15.32 13.97 -12.78
CA ALA A 464 14.07 14.51 -13.27
C ALA A 464 13.12 14.93 -12.13
N PRO A 465 12.21 15.90 -12.39
CA PRO A 465 11.15 16.23 -11.44
C PRO A 465 10.31 14.98 -11.11
N PHE A 466 9.93 14.82 -9.84
CA PHE A 466 9.21 13.63 -9.38
C PHE A 466 7.89 13.38 -10.12
N VAL A 467 7.19 14.44 -10.52
CA VAL A 467 5.95 14.33 -11.33
C VAL A 467 6.21 13.69 -12.70
N ASP A 468 7.35 14.01 -13.31
CA ASP A 468 7.73 13.50 -14.63
C ASP A 468 8.15 12.04 -14.53
N ILE A 469 8.92 11.68 -13.49
CA ILE A 469 9.27 10.29 -13.20
C ILE A 469 8.01 9.43 -13.07
N PHE A 470 7.02 9.90 -12.31
CA PHE A 470 5.77 9.18 -12.13
C PHE A 470 4.98 9.03 -13.44
N ARG A 471 4.83 10.11 -14.22
CA ARG A 471 3.91 10.16 -15.37
C ARG A 471 4.48 9.62 -16.67
N LYS A 472 5.80 9.75 -16.89
CA LYS A 472 6.46 9.39 -18.15
C LYS A 472 7.06 7.99 -18.11
N SER A 473 6.99 7.31 -16.96
CA SER A 473 7.48 5.94 -16.82
C SER A 473 6.61 4.95 -17.59
N VAL A 474 7.25 4.04 -18.33
CA VAL A 474 6.59 2.91 -18.99
C VAL A 474 5.80 2.04 -17.99
N PHE A 475 6.24 1.98 -16.73
CA PHE A 475 5.55 1.24 -15.68
C PHE A 475 4.20 1.85 -15.33
N TRP A 476 4.03 3.16 -15.49
CA TRP A 476 2.73 3.80 -15.28
C TRP A 476 1.68 3.24 -16.24
N ASP A 477 2.01 3.11 -17.53
CA ASP A 477 1.10 2.53 -18.52
C ASP A 477 0.83 1.04 -18.24
N ILE A 478 1.87 0.25 -17.96
CA ILE A 478 1.75 -1.18 -17.64
C ILE A 478 0.84 -1.42 -16.41
N LEU A 479 0.99 -0.61 -15.38
CA LEU A 479 0.34 -0.83 -14.09
C LEU A 479 -1.09 -0.27 -14.05
N ASN A 480 -1.38 0.74 -14.87
CA ASN A 480 -2.74 1.24 -15.07
C ASN A 480 -3.58 0.35 -15.99
N ASP A 481 -2.96 -0.41 -16.90
CA ASP A 481 -3.67 -1.32 -17.77
C ASP A 481 -3.99 -2.64 -17.06
N ARG A 482 -5.28 -2.88 -16.80
CA ARG A 482 -5.77 -4.14 -16.21
C ARG A 482 -6.38 -5.07 -17.24
N ASP A 483 -6.55 -4.63 -18.48
CA ASP A 483 -7.15 -5.44 -19.54
C ASP A 483 -6.09 -6.32 -20.23
N ARG A 484 -4.83 -5.89 -20.24
CA ARG A 484 -3.69 -6.68 -20.74
C ARG A 484 -3.04 -7.58 -19.68
N ARG A 485 -3.77 -7.98 -18.64
CA ARG A 485 -3.28 -8.93 -17.62
C ARG A 485 -3.33 -10.35 -18.16
N LEU A 486 -2.35 -11.17 -17.80
CA LEU A 486 -2.34 -12.61 -18.10
C LEU A 486 -3.03 -13.43 -17.01
N HIS A 487 -3.18 -14.73 -17.29
CA HIS A 487 -3.86 -15.72 -16.44
C HIS A 487 -5.28 -15.24 -16.08
N HIS A 488 -5.82 -15.71 -14.96
CA HIS A 488 -7.18 -15.35 -14.56
C HIS A 488 -7.37 -13.84 -14.32
N CYS A 489 -6.31 -13.08 -14.03
CA CYS A 489 -6.42 -11.63 -13.79
C CYS A 489 -6.96 -10.84 -14.99
N GLY A 490 -6.79 -11.33 -16.23
CA GLY A 490 -7.30 -10.65 -17.44
C GLY A 490 -8.81 -10.78 -17.64
N ALA A 491 -9.40 -11.90 -17.22
CA ALA A 491 -10.83 -12.18 -17.35
C ALA A 491 -11.64 -11.96 -16.06
N CYS A 492 -10.98 -11.80 -14.91
CA CYS A 492 -11.63 -11.73 -13.60
C CYS A 492 -12.60 -10.55 -13.45
N SER A 493 -13.82 -10.82 -13.00
CA SER A 493 -14.84 -9.80 -12.71
C SER A 493 -14.44 -8.82 -11.60
N PHE A 494 -13.53 -9.22 -10.70
CA PHE A 494 -13.02 -8.38 -9.62
C PHE A 494 -11.81 -7.52 -10.04
N LYS A 495 -11.40 -7.51 -11.31
CA LYS A 495 -10.17 -6.84 -11.77
C LYS A 495 -10.07 -5.37 -11.36
N SER A 496 -11.18 -4.64 -11.28
CA SER A 496 -11.21 -3.23 -10.87
C SER A 496 -10.99 -3.02 -9.36
N TYR A 497 -11.29 -4.03 -8.55
CA TYR A 497 -11.21 -3.97 -7.08
C TYR A 497 -9.96 -4.63 -6.50
N CYS A 498 -9.31 -5.50 -7.27
CA CYS A 498 -8.12 -6.26 -6.87
C CYS A 498 -6.98 -6.11 -7.90
N GLY A 499 -7.13 -6.72 -9.07
CA GLY A 499 -6.10 -6.72 -10.12
C GLY A 499 -4.81 -7.50 -9.79
N GLY A 500 -4.73 -8.18 -8.64
CA GLY A 500 -3.59 -9.01 -8.21
C GLY A 500 -2.33 -8.20 -7.82
N CYS A 501 -1.48 -8.77 -6.96
CA CYS A 501 -0.23 -8.18 -6.52
C CYS A 501 0.81 -8.21 -7.65
N ARG A 502 1.22 -7.02 -8.09
CA ARG A 502 2.17 -6.85 -9.20
C ARG A 502 3.59 -7.23 -8.80
N ALA A 503 3.94 -7.00 -7.54
CA ALA A 503 5.20 -7.46 -6.99
C ALA A 503 5.28 -8.98 -6.87
N ARG A 504 4.17 -9.66 -6.51
CA ARG A 504 4.16 -11.14 -6.49
C ARG A 504 4.25 -11.71 -7.91
N ALA A 505 3.47 -11.16 -8.84
CA ALA A 505 3.53 -11.57 -10.25
C ALA A 505 4.94 -11.41 -10.82
N ASP A 506 5.58 -10.27 -10.58
CA ASP A 506 6.96 -10.02 -11.00
C ASP A 506 7.96 -10.94 -10.29
N ALA A 507 7.84 -11.11 -8.97
CA ALA A 507 8.72 -11.96 -8.18
C ALA A 507 8.75 -13.39 -8.72
N TYR A 508 7.57 -13.97 -8.99
CA TYR A 508 7.46 -15.35 -9.41
C TYR A 508 7.53 -15.59 -10.91
N PHE A 509 7.19 -14.62 -11.76
CA PHE A 509 7.14 -14.83 -13.21
C PHE A 509 8.07 -13.90 -14.01
N GLY A 510 8.70 -12.91 -13.38
CA GLY A 510 9.49 -11.88 -14.07
C GLY A 510 8.66 -10.92 -14.92
N LYS A 511 7.32 -10.94 -14.79
CA LYS A 511 6.39 -10.20 -15.65
C LYS A 511 5.41 -9.41 -14.79
N LEU A 512 5.40 -8.07 -14.91
CA LEU A 512 4.50 -7.23 -14.13
C LEU A 512 3.03 -7.47 -14.48
N HIS A 513 2.74 -7.91 -15.69
CA HIS A 513 1.41 -8.16 -16.23
C HIS A 513 0.90 -9.59 -16.01
N ALA A 514 1.72 -10.51 -15.51
CA ALA A 514 1.31 -11.88 -15.17
C ALA A 514 0.21 -11.93 -14.09
N GLY A 515 -0.55 -13.02 -14.01
CA GLY A 515 -1.48 -13.25 -12.92
C GLY A 515 -0.76 -13.33 -11.56
N ASP A 516 -1.40 -12.88 -10.49
CA ASP A 516 -0.86 -13.06 -9.14
C ASP A 516 -0.97 -14.54 -8.75
N PRO A 517 0.14 -15.28 -8.59
CA PRO A 517 0.10 -16.71 -8.31
C PRO A 517 -0.42 -17.01 -6.89
N GLY A 518 -0.42 -16.02 -5.99
CA GLY A 518 -0.98 -16.20 -4.65
C GLY A 518 -2.51 -16.12 -4.59
N CYS A 519 -3.19 -15.87 -5.73
CA CYS A 519 -4.64 -15.84 -5.80
C CYS A 519 -5.21 -17.25 -5.96
N ILE A 520 -6.31 -17.56 -5.26
CA ILE A 520 -7.03 -18.84 -5.41
C ILE A 520 -7.46 -19.14 -6.86
N PHE A 521 -7.75 -18.11 -7.67
CA PHE A 521 -8.10 -18.30 -9.08
C PHE A 521 -6.91 -18.60 -9.99
N ASN A 522 -5.68 -18.46 -9.49
CA ASN A 522 -4.46 -18.83 -10.21
C ASN A 522 -3.77 -20.04 -9.54
N GLU A 523 -4.51 -20.84 -8.74
CA GLU A 523 -3.95 -21.97 -7.97
C GLU A 523 -3.14 -22.92 -8.85
N LYS A 524 -3.65 -23.30 -10.03
CA LYS A 524 -2.89 -24.15 -10.97
C LYS A 524 -1.51 -23.59 -11.36
N HIS A 525 -1.36 -22.26 -11.41
CA HIS A 525 -0.07 -21.62 -11.70
C HIS A 525 0.84 -21.65 -10.48
N TRP A 526 0.29 -21.59 -9.27
CA TRP A 526 1.04 -21.84 -8.05
C TRP A 526 1.52 -23.29 -8.00
N ASP A 527 0.65 -24.26 -8.26
CA ASP A 527 1.00 -25.68 -8.22
C ASP A 527 2.12 -25.99 -9.23
N SER A 528 2.05 -25.42 -10.43
CA SER A 528 3.13 -25.54 -11.41
C SER A 528 4.47 -24.94 -10.93
N LEU A 529 4.44 -23.83 -10.16
CA LEU A 529 5.65 -23.28 -9.53
C LEU A 529 6.20 -24.22 -8.45
N VAL A 530 5.31 -24.86 -7.68
CA VAL A 530 5.68 -25.85 -6.65
C VAL A 530 6.31 -27.08 -7.30
N GLU A 531 5.72 -27.62 -8.35
CA GLU A 531 6.24 -28.75 -9.13
C GLU A 531 7.62 -28.47 -9.74
N GLN A 532 7.86 -27.22 -10.14
CA GLN A 532 9.16 -26.74 -10.63
C GLN A 532 10.19 -26.49 -9.51
N GLY A 533 9.82 -26.72 -8.25
CA GLY A 533 10.68 -26.51 -7.08
C GLY A 533 10.89 -25.04 -6.70
N ILE A 534 10.13 -24.12 -7.31
CA ILE A 534 10.23 -22.67 -7.02
C ILE A 534 9.60 -22.34 -5.67
N VAL A 535 8.60 -23.12 -5.25
CA VAL A 535 7.97 -22.99 -3.93
C VAL A 535 7.85 -24.36 -3.30
N VAL A 536 8.62 -24.63 -2.25
CA VAL A 536 8.43 -25.86 -1.48
C VAL A 536 7.51 -25.55 -0.31
N THR A 537 6.23 -25.89 -0.42
CA THR A 537 5.32 -25.86 0.72
C THR A 537 5.57 -27.12 1.56
N GLY A 538 6.14 -26.94 2.77
CA GLY A 538 6.18 -28.02 3.77
C GLY A 538 4.76 -28.37 4.21
N ASP A 539 4.51 -29.66 4.38
CA ASP A 539 3.20 -30.24 4.71
C ASP A 539 2.60 -29.59 5.97
N SER A 540 1.33 -29.18 5.89
CA SER A 540 0.65 -28.34 6.89
C SER A 540 0.19 -29.12 8.13
N SER A 541 0.67 -30.35 8.32
CA SER A 541 0.26 -31.26 9.40
C SER A 541 1.23 -31.27 10.59
N SER A 542 2.38 -30.61 10.50
CA SER A 542 3.27 -30.34 11.64
C SER A 542 4.09 -29.09 11.35
N PRO A 543 4.08 -28.06 12.22
CA PRO A 543 5.09 -27.01 12.14
C PRO A 543 6.41 -27.65 12.57
N GLU A 544 7.06 -28.40 11.67
CA GLU A 544 8.49 -28.64 11.83
C GLU A 544 9.11 -27.26 11.99
N GLU A 545 9.89 -27.07 13.06
CA GLU A 545 10.71 -25.90 13.26
C GLU A 545 11.58 -25.76 12.00
N PHE A 546 11.10 -24.99 11.01
CA PHE A 546 11.90 -24.52 9.89
C PHE A 546 13.19 -24.04 10.52
N ASP A 547 14.34 -24.65 10.21
CA ASP A 547 15.59 -24.34 10.89
C ASP A 547 15.78 -22.81 10.93
N LEU A 548 15.49 -22.23 12.11
CA LEU A 548 15.46 -20.80 12.34
C LEU A 548 16.87 -20.30 12.71
N THR A 549 17.93 -21.04 12.34
CA THR A 549 19.31 -20.55 12.42
C THR A 549 19.57 -19.50 11.34
N ALA A 550 19.94 -18.29 11.77
CA ALA A 550 20.21 -17.18 10.88
C ALA A 550 21.58 -17.40 10.22
N THR A 551 21.61 -17.81 8.96
CA THR A 551 22.86 -17.83 8.20
C THR A 551 23.23 -16.40 7.81
N ARG A 552 24.13 -15.79 8.59
CA ARG A 552 24.84 -14.57 8.19
C ARG A 552 25.58 -14.85 6.88
N HIS A 553 25.46 -13.97 5.89
CA HIS A 553 26.46 -13.87 4.83
C HIS A 553 27.45 -12.77 5.22
N GLY A 554 28.72 -13.14 5.39
CA GLY A 554 29.86 -12.24 5.62
C GLY A 554 30.72 -12.68 6.82
N PRO A 555 32.04 -12.85 6.67
CA PRO A 555 32.91 -13.42 7.68
C PRO A 555 33.16 -12.43 8.84
N GLY A 556 33.61 -12.96 9.98
CA GLY A 556 34.11 -12.17 11.10
C GLY A 556 35.41 -11.43 10.79
#